data_AF-A0A962V8X6-F1
#
_entry.id   AF-A0A962V8X6-F1
#
_cell.length_a   1.000
_cell.length_b   1.000
_cell.length_c   1.000
_cell.angle_alpha   90.00
_cell.angle_beta   90.00
_cell.angle_gamma   90.00
#
_symmetry.space_group_name_H-M   'P 1'
#
loop_
_entity.id
_entity.type
_entity.pdbx_description
1 polymer ?
#
loop_
_entity_poly.entity_id
_entity_poly.type
_entity_poly.pdbx_seq_one_letter_code
_entity_poly.pdbx_strand_id
1 'polypeptide(L)' 'QPSTGYLLNYIPGQDNVWLTGSTLVVSVDWISPEPDSMQAQVITSPCLLLRLDKLAFKRIKVLDQDGEIKLESSQS' A
#
# COMPACT_ATOMS: atom_id res chain seq x y z
N GLN A 1 -1.07 -19.11 14.07
CA GLN A 1 -1.90 -17.92 14.36
C GLN A 1 -2.67 -17.64 13.07
N PRO A 2 -4.02 -17.69 13.04
CA PRO A 2 -4.74 -17.60 11.77
C PRO A 2 -4.69 -16.15 11.24
N SER A 3 -4.05 -15.92 10.08
CA SER A 3 -4.25 -14.68 9.34
C SER A 3 -5.64 -14.73 8.71
N THR A 4 -6.44 -13.67 8.88
CA THR A 4 -7.87 -13.68 8.55
C THR A 4 -8.17 -13.01 7.20
N GLY A 5 -7.18 -12.99 6.29
CA GLY A 5 -7.27 -12.33 4.99
C GLY A 5 -6.16 -11.31 4.75
N TYR A 6 -6.39 -10.40 3.80
CA TYR A 6 -5.44 -9.36 3.41
C TYR A 6 -5.40 -8.22 4.43
N LEU A 7 -4.19 -7.82 4.82
CA LEU A 7 -3.94 -6.66 5.70
C LEU A 7 -3.02 -5.67 5.00
N LEU A 8 -3.21 -4.39 5.33
CA LEU A 8 -2.42 -3.28 4.83
C LEU A 8 -1.89 -2.49 6.02
N ASN A 9 -0.58 -2.45 6.17
CA ASN A 9 0.09 -1.65 7.19
C ASN A 9 0.91 -0.55 6.54
N TYR A 10 0.80 0.66 7.08
CA TYR A 10 1.75 1.72 6.75
C TYR A 10 2.94 1.63 7.70
N ILE A 11 4.14 1.57 7.15
CA ILE A 11 5.36 1.68 7.94
C ILE A 11 5.76 3.16 7.96
N PRO A 12 5.57 3.90 9.07
CA PRO A 12 5.98 5.29 9.14
C PRO A 12 7.50 5.43 9.04
N GLY A 13 7.96 6.30 8.14
CA GLY A 13 9.38 6.59 7.92
C GLY A 13 9.57 7.36 6.62
N GLN A 14 10.58 8.25 6.55
CA GLN A 14 10.85 9.03 5.32
C GLN A 14 11.25 8.13 4.15
N ASP A 15 11.78 6.94 4.41
CA ASP A 15 12.19 5.98 3.37
C ASP A 15 11.00 5.31 2.68
N ASN A 16 9.81 5.35 3.29
CA ASN A 16 8.61 4.69 2.77
C ASN A 16 7.70 5.64 1.97
N VAL A 17 8.05 6.93 1.90
CA VAL A 17 7.33 7.92 1.08
C VAL A 17 8.34 8.83 0.40
N TRP A 18 8.38 8.80 -0.93
CA TRP A 18 9.29 9.62 -1.71
C TRP A 18 8.64 10.18 -2.98
N LEU A 19 9.13 11.33 -3.44
CA LEU A 19 8.69 11.95 -4.69
C LEU A 19 9.72 11.67 -5.78
N THR A 20 9.28 11.11 -6.91
CA THR A 20 10.10 10.98 -8.12
C THR A 20 9.42 11.67 -9.30
N GLY A 21 10.03 12.76 -9.76
CA GLY A 21 9.40 13.67 -10.71
C GLY A 21 8.08 14.24 -10.18
N SER A 22 6.96 13.84 -10.79
CA SER A 22 5.60 14.22 -10.37
C SER A 22 4.79 13.06 -9.76
N THR A 23 5.47 11.95 -9.45
CA THR A 23 4.84 10.76 -8.87
C THR A 23 5.27 10.60 -7.43
N LEU A 24 4.30 10.68 -6.51
CA LEU A 24 4.49 10.30 -5.13
C LEU A 24 4.46 8.77 -5.05
N VAL A 25 5.49 8.17 -4.48
CA VAL A 25 5.58 6.74 -4.23
C VAL A 25 5.43 6.51 -2.74
N VAL A 26 4.58 5.56 -2.38
CA VAL A 26 4.31 5.12 -1.01
C VAL A 26 4.56 3.63 -0.94
N SER A 27 5.48 3.20 -0.10
CA SER A 27 5.67 1.78 0.23
C SER A 27 4.80 1.40 1.42
N VAL A 28 4.11 0.27 1.31
CA VAL A 28 3.26 -0.31 2.35
C VAL A 28 3.67 -1.75 2.61
N ASP A 29 3.42 -2.21 3.83
CA ASP A 29 3.52 -3.63 4.15
C ASP A 29 2.18 -4.29 3.81
N TRP A 30 2.21 -5.09 2.74
CA TRP A 30 1.09 -5.84 2.22
C TRP A 30 1.17 -7.29 2.67
N ILE A 31 0.31 -7.65 3.61
CA ILE A 31 0.28 -9.01 4.14
C ILE A 31 -0.80 -9.78 3.40
N SER A 32 -0.36 -10.73 2.57
CA SER A 32 -1.22 -11.74 1.96
C SER A 32 -1.22 -13.03 2.78
N PRO A 33 -2.33 -13.79 2.78
CA PRO A 33 -2.34 -15.20 3.16
C PRO A 33 -1.19 -15.98 2.53
N GLU A 34 -0.68 -17.00 3.24
CA GLU A 34 0.19 -17.99 2.61
C GLU A 34 -0.55 -18.68 1.45
N PRO A 35 0.13 -18.91 0.31
CA PRO A 35 -0.37 -19.77 -0.74
C PRO A 35 -0.84 -21.11 -0.15
N ASP A 36 -1.95 -21.64 -0.65
CA ASP A 36 -2.55 -22.92 -0.22
C ASP A 36 -3.09 -22.99 1.21
N SER A 37 -3.07 -21.87 1.96
CA SER A 37 -3.75 -21.82 3.25
C SER A 37 -5.28 -21.91 3.07
N MET A 38 -5.91 -22.89 3.75
CA MET A 38 -7.37 -22.99 3.79
C MET A 38 -7.93 -21.86 4.67
N GLN A 39 -8.30 -20.75 4.04
CA GLN A 39 -8.95 -19.63 4.70
C GLN A 39 -10.41 -19.53 4.29
N ALA A 40 -11.26 -19.03 5.20
CA ALA A 40 -12.51 -18.46 4.77
C ALA A 40 -12.19 -17.28 3.83
N GLN A 41 -12.68 -17.30 2.59
CA GLN A 41 -12.52 -16.17 1.68
C GLN A 41 -13.37 -15.00 2.17
N VAL A 42 -12.83 -14.24 3.12
CA VAL A 42 -13.40 -12.96 3.53
C VAL A 42 -12.85 -11.92 2.58
N ILE A 43 -13.72 -11.29 1.80
CA ILE A 43 -13.35 -10.12 1.01
C ILE A 43 -13.09 -8.98 2.01
N THR A 44 -11.83 -8.69 2.29
CA THR A 44 -11.44 -7.52 3.08
C THR A 44 -11.15 -6.35 2.14
N SER A 45 -11.58 -5.14 2.52
CA SER A 45 -11.20 -3.89 1.85
C SER A 45 -10.30 -3.11 2.80
N PRO A 46 -9.00 -3.45 2.90
CA PRO A 46 -8.10 -2.73 3.78
C PRO A 46 -7.93 -1.30 3.27
N CYS A 47 -8.23 -0.32 4.11
CA CYS A 47 -8.15 1.10 3.79
C CYS A 47 -7.03 1.75 4.59
N LEU A 48 -6.16 2.49 3.92
CA LEU A 48 -5.11 3.30 4.53
C LEU A 48 -5.35 4.78 4.21
N LEU A 49 -5.52 5.59 5.24
CA LEU A 49 -5.64 7.04 5.10
C LEU A 49 -4.29 7.70 5.38
N LEU A 50 -3.76 8.40 4.39
CA LEU A 50 -2.48 9.10 4.48
C LEU A 50 -2.70 10.60 4.54
N ARG A 51 -2.08 11.25 5.53
CA ARG A 51 -1.93 12.71 5.51
C ARG A 51 -0.64 13.03 4.76
N LEU A 52 -0.80 13.66 3.61
CA LEU A 52 0.31 14.18 2.83
C LEU A 52 0.37 15.69 3.09
N ASP A 53 1.53 16.20 3.45
CA ASP A 53 1.78 17.64 3.34
C ASP A 53 1.56 18.06 1.87
N LYS A 54 1.33 19.35 1.60
CA LYS A 54 1.08 19.87 0.24
C LYS A 54 2.31 19.68 -0.66
N LEU A 55 2.55 18.44 -1.07
CA LEU A 55 3.51 18.03 -2.07
C LEU A 55 2.80 18.16 -3.41
N ALA A 56 3.42 18.86 -4.35
CA ALA A 56 2.91 18.96 -5.70
C ALA A 56 3.22 17.65 -6.45
N PHE A 57 2.35 16.65 -6.32
CA PHE A 57 2.37 15.43 -7.13
C PHE A 57 1.14 15.36 -8.03
N LYS A 58 1.30 14.79 -9.21
CA LYS A 58 0.20 14.55 -10.16
C LYS A 58 -0.25 13.09 -10.15
N ARG A 59 0.58 12.20 -9.63
CA ARG A 59 0.33 10.76 -9.56
C ARG A 59 0.75 10.21 -8.21
N ILE A 60 0.03 9.19 -7.76
CA ILE A 60 0.40 8.38 -6.61
C ILE A 60 0.57 6.93 -7.04
N LYS A 61 1.65 6.31 -6.58
CA LYS A 61 1.93 4.86 -6.72
C LYS A 61 2.07 4.27 -5.32
N VAL A 62 1.38 3.16 -5.08
CA VAL A 62 1.52 2.36 -3.86
C VAL A 62 2.23 1.07 -4.23
N LEU A 63 3.36 0.82 -3.59
CA LEU A 63 4.18 -0.38 -3.76
C LEU A 63 4.10 -1.23 -2.50
N ASP A 64 4.08 -2.54 -2.64
CA ASP A 64 4.34 -3.42 -1.49
C ASP A 64 5.84 -3.50 -1.17
N GLN A 65 6.17 -4.31 -0.15
CA GLN A 65 7.54 -4.58 0.30
C GLN A 65 8.44 -5.23 -0.77
N ASP A 66 7.87 -5.85 -1.80
CA ASP A 66 8.61 -6.49 -2.89
C ASP A 66 8.78 -5.54 -4.10
N GLY A 67 8.21 -4.32 -4.02
CA GLY A 67 8.24 -3.31 -5.07
C GLY A 67 7.12 -3.47 -6.11
N GLU A 68 6.16 -4.36 -5.88
CA GLU A 68 5.03 -4.59 -6.78
C GLU A 68 3.97 -3.49 -6.62
N ILE A 69 3.43 -3.02 -7.75
CA ILE A 69 2.40 -1.98 -7.74
C ILE A 69 1.07 -2.57 -7.26
N LYS A 70 0.56 -2.10 -6.12
CA LYS A 70 -0.79 -2.44 -5.63
C LYS A 70 -1.84 -1.42 -6.03
N LEU A 71 -1.44 -0.16 -6.22
CA LEU A 71 -2.34 0.91 -6.65
C LEU A 71 -1.58 1.97 -7.44
N GLU A 72 -2.19 2.47 -8.51
CA GLU A 72 -1.74 3.66 -9.23
C GLU A 72 -2.95 4.56 -9.49
N SER A 73 -2.82 5.86 -9.20
CA SER A 73 -3.86 6.85 -9.45
C SER A 73 -3.27 8.20 -9.81
N SER A 74 -4.03 9.02 -10.54
CA SER A 74 -3.67 10.40 -10.86
C SER A 74 -4.51 11.35 -10.02
N GLN A 75 -3.90 12.41 -9.50
CA GLN A 75 -4.60 13.51 -8.85
C GLN A 75 -5.20 14.40 -9.95
N SER A 76 -6.54 14.52 -9.94
CA SER A 76 -7.32 15.39 -10.83
C SER A 76 -7.15 16.87 -10.51
#